data_AF-A0A812IQH7-F1
#
_entry.id   AF-A0A812IQH7-F1
#
_cell.length_a   1.000
_cell.length_b   1.000
_cell.length_c   1.000
_cell.angle_alpha   90.00
_cell.angle_beta   90.00
_cell.angle_gamma   90.00
#
_symmetry.space_group_name_H-M   'P 1'
#
loop_
_entity.id
_entity.type
_entity.pdbx_description
1 polymer ?
#
loop_
_entity_poly.entity_id
_entity_poly.type
_entity_poly.pdbx_seq_one_letter_code
_entity_poly.pdbx_strand_id
1 'polypeptide(L)'
;MKGHMTYYQGSELYIEWVVQHGCGLGQPNVICQMVLQYMCEKDNPGIRDGTKRGNDNTAGGEQEPPVAVEAAEESLGQHEPLDFYLSCKQRERQKGLYTADQNVRDDRGATATRQNPNGNGNNDRHGLECPEERDYYPYWHPSPWHDIAVITDEPSRRCEYYRSESQNVKAKGYCSEPQHNHQEACLDAGAEWQEAPAHEEPPPECVAGMSSRDNHNGNARGGRPNYYLWRIPDYVEGRCVLRLRYNITTGDFRSSALASGEGPSTNVLDVGEDYFALDKALNDPNPGQRRRTPFKGGPPVLPQDPVGDWLDLGEAFQLQLQVNTNQYGRTFEDRTHSFVVTPRPSKVPSSARIVNYNVRGRRGNIVQVYPSVEYDFVPQDLTVSVGDYLHFQWTGSDANAKGNDGNGRQSTDRSNLVQVADREETVPLPWIQHRLLVDAAAAEAEEAKELVRRFAYLGQSPDLCDAEDNNQNSIQNCKQLNGAPAYFDGGLVEMKTVGRHQVVSTRNNDFSNRSHKASITVVPRSWSWQEVLLLVAGLVLLLGLLTYLALAARALTRLKQQETFVFLPSSLNAFSASAESQQKGGRDDLRGVV
;
A
#
# COMPACT_ATOMS: atom_id res chain seq x y z
N MET A 1 -18.47 -11.01 -6.72
CA MET A 1 -18.50 -10.23 -7.99
C MET A 1 -18.07 -11.14 -9.13
N LYS A 2 -18.40 -10.83 -10.39
CA LYS A 2 -17.85 -11.57 -11.54
C LYS A 2 -16.77 -10.71 -12.19
N GLY A 3 -15.51 -11.03 -11.91
CA GLY A 3 -14.32 -10.31 -12.41
C GLY A 3 -13.28 -10.15 -11.30
N HIS A 4 -12.01 -10.41 -11.63
CA HIS A 4 -10.87 -10.22 -10.73
C HIS A 4 -9.98 -9.15 -11.30
N MET A 5 -9.62 -8.17 -10.47
CA MET A 5 -8.62 -7.18 -10.82
C MET A 5 -7.29 -7.89 -11.07
N THR A 6 -6.63 -7.61 -12.18
CA THR A 6 -5.30 -8.11 -12.52
C THR A 6 -4.28 -6.99 -12.39
N TYR A 7 -3.12 -7.25 -11.79
CA TYR A 7 -2.01 -6.31 -11.75
C TYR A 7 -0.75 -6.99 -12.28
N TYR A 8 0.22 -6.19 -12.70
CA TYR A 8 1.47 -6.67 -13.26
C TYR A 8 2.60 -6.52 -12.26
N GLN A 9 3.53 -7.48 -12.25
CA GLN A 9 4.79 -7.35 -11.53
C GLN A 9 5.52 -6.06 -11.94
N GLY A 10 6.02 -5.35 -10.92
CA GLY A 10 6.68 -4.07 -11.05
C GLY A 10 5.76 -2.89 -11.41
N SER A 11 4.43 -3.05 -11.41
CA SER A 11 3.50 -1.93 -11.55
C SER A 11 3.25 -1.22 -10.21
N GLU A 12 2.85 0.05 -10.28
CA GLU A 12 2.59 0.91 -9.14
C GLU A 12 1.09 0.95 -8.84
N LEU A 13 0.70 0.48 -7.66
CA LEU A 13 -0.68 0.44 -7.17
C LEU A 13 -0.88 1.46 -6.05
N TYR A 14 -1.82 2.37 -6.23
CA TYR A 14 -2.27 3.27 -5.17
C TYR A 14 -3.17 2.50 -4.21
N ILE A 15 -2.70 2.29 -2.98
CA ILE A 15 -3.50 1.76 -1.88
C ILE A 15 -3.99 2.96 -1.08
N GLU A 16 -5.29 3.24 -1.14
CA GLU A 16 -5.93 4.31 -0.37
C GLU A 16 -6.79 3.74 0.74
N TRP A 17 -6.91 4.49 1.83
CA TRP A 17 -7.78 4.12 2.94
C TRP A 17 -8.41 5.35 3.60
N VAL A 18 -9.49 5.08 4.32
CA VAL A 18 -10.16 6.05 5.18
C VAL A 18 -9.90 5.66 6.62
N VAL A 19 -9.64 6.67 7.46
CA VAL A 19 -9.41 6.45 8.89
C VAL A 19 -10.21 7.48 9.68
N GLN A 20 -11.10 7.00 10.56
CA GLN A 20 -11.92 7.89 11.37
C GLN A 20 -11.07 8.62 12.43
N HIS A 21 -10.19 7.92 13.14
CA HIS A 21 -9.55 8.46 14.34
C HIS A 21 -8.31 9.33 14.07
N GLY A 22 -7.91 9.52 12.81
CA GLY A 22 -6.70 10.26 12.45
C GLY A 22 -5.41 9.46 12.63
N CYS A 23 -4.33 9.91 12.00
CA CYS A 23 -2.99 9.34 12.15
C CYS A 23 -1.95 10.29 11.56
N GLY A 24 -0.67 10.10 11.88
CA GLY A 24 0.47 10.74 11.23
C GLY A 24 1.29 11.65 12.14
N LEU A 25 2.43 12.13 11.65
CA LEU A 25 3.38 12.92 12.46
C LEU A 25 2.71 14.12 13.13
N GLY A 26 2.95 14.26 14.43
CA GLY A 26 2.47 15.39 15.22
C GLY A 26 0.96 15.42 15.44
N GLN A 27 0.27 14.29 15.30
CA GLN A 27 -1.12 14.16 15.73
C GLN A 27 -1.21 14.34 17.26
N PRO A 28 -1.96 15.34 17.76
CA PRO A 28 -2.00 15.63 19.21
C PRO A 28 -2.84 14.64 20.03
N ASN A 29 -3.80 13.95 19.40
CA ASN A 29 -4.84 13.22 20.14
C ASN A 29 -4.61 11.71 20.17
N VAL A 30 -3.98 11.16 19.16
CA VAL A 30 -3.83 9.72 18.97
C VAL A 30 -2.41 9.38 18.57
N ILE A 31 -1.96 8.20 19.03
CA ILE A 31 -0.73 7.59 18.55
C ILE A 31 -1.12 6.41 17.67
N CYS A 32 -0.47 6.25 16.52
CA CYS A 32 -0.92 5.31 15.51
C CYS A 32 0.19 4.62 14.71
N GLN A 33 -0.16 3.43 14.25
CA GLN A 33 0.59 2.66 13.27
C GLN A 33 -0.38 2.03 12.28
N MET A 34 -0.03 2.08 11.01
CA MET A 34 -0.71 1.38 9.92
C MET A 34 0.25 0.38 9.30
N VAL A 35 -0.17 -0.88 9.18
CA VAL A 35 0.63 -1.96 8.59
C VAL A 35 -0.08 -2.45 7.34
N LEU A 36 0.55 -2.26 6.19
CA LEU A 36 0.09 -2.80 4.91
C LEU A 36 0.76 -4.13 4.66
N GLN A 37 -0.05 -5.12 4.29
CA GLN A 37 0.38 -6.48 4.10
C GLN A 37 -0.34 -7.15 2.95
N TYR A 38 0.21 -8.26 2.50
CA TYR A 38 -0.42 -9.10 1.50
C TYR A 38 -0.29 -10.58 1.84
N MET A 39 -1.13 -11.38 1.20
CA MET A 39 -1.08 -12.83 1.22
C MET A 39 -1.45 -13.34 -0.18
N CYS A 40 -0.75 -14.36 -0.68
CA CYS A 40 -1.00 -14.94 -1.99
C CYS A 40 -1.27 -16.45 -1.93
N GLU A 41 -2.03 -16.93 -2.91
CA GLU A 41 -2.53 -18.30 -3.01
C GLU A 41 -1.40 -19.32 -3.22
N LYS A 42 -0.27 -18.88 -3.77
CA LYS A 42 0.95 -19.68 -3.95
C LYS A 42 1.37 -20.38 -2.66
N ASP A 43 1.33 -19.64 -1.56
CA ASP A 43 1.76 -20.12 -0.24
C ASP A 43 0.56 -20.42 0.68
N ASN A 44 -0.63 -19.90 0.33
CA ASN A 44 -1.85 -19.98 1.13
C ASN A 44 -3.05 -20.41 0.28
N PRO A 45 -3.24 -21.72 0.03
CA PRO A 45 -4.24 -22.20 -0.92
C PRO A 45 -5.67 -21.85 -0.49
N GLY A 46 -6.53 -21.57 -1.47
CA GLY A 46 -7.97 -21.38 -1.26
C GLY A 46 -8.41 -19.93 -1.00
N ILE A 47 -7.54 -18.94 -1.18
CA ILE A 47 -7.90 -17.52 -1.14
C ILE A 47 -9.04 -17.22 -2.12
N ARG A 48 -10.13 -16.62 -1.63
CA ARG A 48 -11.32 -16.28 -2.45
C ARG A 48 -12.25 -15.29 -1.75
N ASP A 49 -13.04 -14.58 -2.54
CA ASP A 49 -14.05 -13.64 -2.03
C ASP A 49 -15.37 -14.30 -1.61
N GLY A 50 -15.68 -15.47 -2.16
CA GLY A 50 -17.00 -16.10 -2.01
C GLY A 50 -18.11 -15.41 -2.81
N THR A 51 -19.33 -15.90 -2.63
CA THR A 51 -20.55 -15.36 -3.27
C THR A 51 -21.61 -14.93 -2.28
N LYS A 52 -21.60 -15.47 -1.05
CA LYS A 52 -22.45 -15.03 0.06
C LYS A 52 -22.00 -13.67 0.59
N ARG A 53 -22.89 -12.96 1.28
CA ARG A 53 -22.67 -11.57 1.71
C ARG A 53 -23.14 -11.34 3.14
N GLY A 54 -22.56 -10.32 3.77
CA GLY A 54 -22.95 -9.94 5.14
C GLY A 54 -22.81 -11.12 6.09
N ASN A 55 -23.80 -11.30 6.95
CA ASN A 55 -23.80 -12.34 7.98
C ASN A 55 -23.93 -13.77 7.42
N ASP A 56 -24.26 -13.93 6.14
CA ASP A 56 -24.28 -15.25 5.48
C ASP A 56 -22.88 -15.72 5.08
N ASN A 57 -21.86 -14.86 5.19
CA ASN A 57 -20.48 -15.12 4.78
C ASN A 57 -19.56 -15.43 5.97
N THR A 58 -19.84 -16.51 6.69
CA THR A 58 -19.00 -16.96 7.82
C THR A 58 -17.88 -17.88 7.32
N ALA A 59 -16.69 -17.36 7.00
CA ALA A 59 -15.59 -18.22 6.54
C ALA A 59 -15.31 -19.34 7.56
N GLY A 60 -15.12 -20.56 7.06
CA GLY A 60 -14.98 -21.75 7.90
C GLY A 60 -16.29 -22.34 8.44
N GLY A 61 -17.45 -21.78 8.05
CA GLY A 61 -18.79 -22.26 8.41
C GLY A 61 -19.31 -21.75 9.75
N GLU A 62 -20.29 -22.43 10.35
CA GLU A 62 -20.85 -22.08 11.67
C GLU A 62 -20.30 -22.99 12.78
N GLN A 63 -19.66 -24.11 12.41
CA GLN A 63 -19.10 -25.05 13.37
C GLN A 63 -17.88 -24.45 14.10
N GLU A 64 -17.70 -24.85 15.36
CA GLU A 64 -16.61 -24.41 16.22
C GLU A 64 -15.98 -25.61 16.97
N PRO A 65 -14.72 -25.98 16.70
CA PRO A 65 -13.83 -25.41 15.68
C PRO A 65 -14.35 -25.65 14.24
N PRO A 66 -13.97 -24.78 13.29
CA PRO A 66 -14.28 -24.98 11.88
C PRO A 66 -13.64 -26.26 11.35
N VAL A 67 -14.29 -26.90 10.38
CA VAL A 67 -13.84 -28.16 9.77
C VAL A 67 -13.53 -27.98 8.29
N ALA A 68 -12.68 -28.86 7.74
CA ALA A 68 -12.21 -28.77 6.37
C ALA A 68 -13.33 -28.70 5.32
N VAL A 69 -14.44 -29.43 5.52
CA VAL A 69 -15.58 -29.42 4.58
C VAL A 69 -16.28 -28.05 4.54
N GLU A 70 -16.43 -27.38 5.68
CA GLU A 70 -17.04 -26.05 5.74
C GLU A 70 -16.08 -24.98 5.24
N ALA A 71 -14.78 -25.10 5.58
CA ALA A 71 -13.75 -24.23 5.05
C ALA A 71 -13.57 -24.37 3.53
N ALA A 72 -13.88 -25.52 2.93
CA ALA A 72 -13.80 -25.72 1.49
C ALA A 72 -15.00 -25.15 0.70
N GLU A 73 -16.04 -24.65 1.37
CA GLU A 73 -17.22 -24.11 0.71
C GLU A 73 -16.88 -22.84 -0.09
N GLU A 74 -16.91 -22.94 -1.43
CA GLU A 74 -16.53 -21.87 -2.34
C GLU A 74 -17.44 -20.65 -2.29
N SER A 75 -18.70 -20.83 -1.83
CA SER A 75 -19.62 -19.72 -1.65
C SER A 75 -19.26 -18.80 -0.48
N LEU A 76 -18.39 -19.25 0.42
CA LEU A 76 -17.84 -18.45 1.52
C LEU A 76 -16.49 -17.85 1.10
N GLY A 77 -16.26 -16.60 1.50
CA GLY A 77 -14.95 -15.96 1.37
C GLY A 77 -13.95 -16.62 2.30
N GLN A 78 -12.68 -16.67 1.90
CA GLN A 78 -11.58 -17.18 2.70
C GLN A 78 -10.32 -16.42 2.33
N HIS A 79 -9.68 -15.80 3.32
CA HIS A 79 -8.39 -15.13 3.12
C HIS A 79 -7.28 -15.93 3.81
N GLU A 80 -7.50 -16.37 5.05
CA GLU A 80 -6.54 -17.20 5.79
C GLU A 80 -6.81 -18.71 5.62
N PRO A 81 -5.76 -19.56 5.64
CA PRO A 81 -5.91 -21.01 5.68
C PRO A 81 -6.57 -21.53 6.98
N LEU A 82 -7.29 -22.64 6.88
CA LEU A 82 -7.90 -23.31 8.06
C LEU A 82 -6.85 -23.72 9.09
N ASP A 83 -5.73 -24.28 8.67
CA ASP A 83 -4.68 -24.76 9.59
C ASP A 83 -4.05 -23.60 10.39
N PHE A 84 -3.96 -22.41 9.79
CA PHE A 84 -3.53 -21.21 10.49
C PHE A 84 -4.50 -20.85 11.63
N TYR A 85 -5.81 -20.86 11.37
CA TYR A 85 -6.81 -20.64 12.41
C TYR A 85 -6.80 -21.72 13.50
N LEU A 86 -6.74 -23.00 13.10
CA LEU A 86 -6.76 -24.12 14.05
C LEU A 86 -5.53 -24.10 14.96
N SER A 87 -4.34 -23.80 14.43
CA SER A 87 -3.14 -23.64 15.24
C SER A 87 -3.25 -22.48 16.22
N CYS A 88 -3.81 -21.34 15.80
CA CYS A 88 -4.10 -20.21 16.68
C CYS A 88 -5.07 -20.58 17.81
N LYS A 89 -6.11 -21.34 17.50
CA LYS A 89 -7.09 -21.79 18.51
C LYS A 89 -6.52 -22.81 19.48
N GLN A 90 -5.65 -23.70 19.02
CA GLN A 90 -5.02 -24.71 19.86
C GLN A 90 -3.96 -24.10 20.80
N ARG A 91 -3.26 -23.07 20.32
CA ARG A 91 -2.27 -22.34 21.09
C ARG A 91 -2.94 -21.59 22.23
N GLU A 92 -2.44 -21.72 23.46
CA GLU A 92 -2.88 -20.88 24.57
C GLU A 92 -2.65 -19.41 24.24
N ARG A 93 -3.49 -18.50 24.73
CA ARG A 93 -3.20 -17.07 24.57
C ARG A 93 -1.93 -16.68 25.33
N GLN A 94 -1.23 -15.65 24.84
CA GLN A 94 -0.11 -15.08 25.58
C GLN A 94 -0.62 -14.26 26.78
N LYS A 95 -0.50 -14.85 27.98
CA LYS A 95 -0.92 -14.25 29.26
C LYS A 95 -0.02 -13.09 29.70
N GLY A 96 1.11 -12.89 29.03
CA GLY A 96 1.98 -11.73 29.20
C GLY A 96 1.43 -10.42 28.63
N LEU A 97 0.40 -10.45 27.77
CA LEU A 97 -0.10 -9.25 27.09
C LEU A 97 -1.04 -8.40 27.97
N TYR A 98 -1.06 -7.10 27.68
CA TYR A 98 -1.97 -6.14 28.32
C TYR A 98 -3.45 -6.44 28.00
N THR A 99 -4.26 -6.58 29.05
CA THR A 99 -5.71 -6.81 29.00
C THR A 99 -6.52 -5.68 29.61
N ALA A 100 -5.88 -4.61 30.11
CA ALA A 100 -6.55 -3.51 30.80
C ALA A 100 -7.44 -4.05 31.94
N ASP A 101 -8.75 -3.78 31.88
CA ASP A 101 -9.77 -4.26 32.82
C ASP A 101 -10.58 -5.46 32.29
N GLN A 102 -10.26 -5.98 31.10
CA GLN A 102 -11.02 -7.04 30.44
C GLN A 102 -10.77 -8.40 31.08
N ASN A 103 -11.87 -9.13 31.33
CA ASN A 103 -11.83 -10.53 31.74
C ASN A 103 -11.76 -11.43 30.50
N VAL A 104 -10.54 -11.74 30.07
CA VAL A 104 -10.26 -12.54 28.86
C VAL A 104 -10.37 -14.03 29.19
N ARG A 105 -11.07 -14.78 28.33
CA ARG A 105 -11.24 -16.23 28.48
C ARG A 105 -9.96 -16.99 28.16
N ASP A 106 -9.53 -17.82 29.09
CA ASP A 106 -8.36 -18.69 28.91
C ASP A 106 -8.69 -20.00 28.15
N ASP A 107 -9.96 -20.37 28.02
CA ASP A 107 -10.42 -21.61 27.36
C ASP A 107 -10.64 -21.48 25.83
N ARG A 108 -10.14 -20.39 25.24
CA ARG A 108 -10.34 -20.04 23.82
C ARG A 108 -9.04 -19.96 23.02
N GLY A 109 -7.90 -20.28 23.63
CA GLY A 109 -6.59 -20.17 23.00
C GLY A 109 -6.25 -18.75 22.56
N ALA A 110 -5.35 -18.60 21.59
CA ALA A 110 -4.90 -17.31 21.04
C ALA A 110 -5.97 -16.61 20.17
N THR A 111 -7.18 -17.17 20.09
CA THR A 111 -8.33 -16.44 19.57
C THR A 111 -8.90 -15.44 20.58
N ALA A 112 -8.62 -15.61 21.88
CA ALA A 112 -9.04 -14.66 22.91
C ALA A 112 -7.95 -13.63 23.20
N THR A 113 -8.27 -12.38 22.91
CA THR A 113 -7.44 -11.21 23.17
C THR A 113 -8.20 -10.20 24.01
N ARG A 114 -7.60 -9.06 24.31
CA ARG A 114 -8.30 -7.97 24.97
C ARG A 114 -9.48 -7.43 24.14
N GLN A 115 -9.32 -7.34 22.82
CA GLN A 115 -10.38 -6.84 21.93
C GLN A 115 -11.43 -7.92 21.64
N ASN A 116 -11.06 -9.19 21.75
CA ASN A 116 -11.95 -10.35 21.61
C ASN A 116 -11.91 -11.19 22.89
N PRO A 117 -12.42 -10.69 24.04
CA PRO A 117 -12.24 -11.35 25.34
C PRO A 117 -12.92 -12.72 25.44
N ASN A 118 -13.94 -12.98 24.61
CA ASN A 118 -14.61 -14.28 24.51
C ASN A 118 -14.04 -15.17 23.38
N GLY A 119 -12.99 -14.70 22.69
CA GLY A 119 -12.48 -15.25 21.45
C GLY A 119 -13.41 -15.10 20.25
N ASN A 120 -12.96 -15.58 19.09
CA ASN A 120 -13.75 -15.60 17.84
C ASN A 120 -14.62 -16.86 17.72
N GLY A 121 -15.52 -17.10 18.68
CA GLY A 121 -16.40 -18.29 18.70
C GLY A 121 -17.73 -18.12 17.96
N ASN A 122 -18.15 -19.15 17.23
CA ASN A 122 -19.44 -19.24 16.51
C ASN A 122 -19.75 -17.99 15.67
N ASN A 123 -20.68 -17.15 16.15
CA ASN A 123 -21.26 -16.00 15.45
C ASN A 123 -20.39 -14.73 15.51
N ASP A 124 -19.36 -14.73 16.36
CA ASP A 124 -18.42 -13.60 16.50
C ASP A 124 -17.12 -13.83 15.70
N ARG A 125 -17.07 -14.89 14.88
CA ARG A 125 -15.90 -15.25 14.10
C ARG A 125 -15.79 -14.40 12.83
N HIS A 126 -14.70 -13.64 12.70
CA HIS A 126 -14.37 -12.86 11.49
C HIS A 126 -13.54 -13.70 10.52
N GLY A 127 -14.19 -14.70 9.93
CA GLY A 127 -13.55 -15.66 9.04
C GLY A 127 -12.49 -16.52 9.74
N LEU A 128 -11.37 -16.82 9.09
CA LEU A 128 -10.30 -17.68 9.63
C LEU A 128 -9.11 -16.87 10.19
N GLU A 129 -9.39 -15.67 10.67
CA GLU A 129 -8.44 -14.78 11.33
C GLU A 129 -7.95 -15.34 12.68
N CYS A 130 -6.67 -15.11 13.00
CA CYS A 130 -6.13 -15.24 14.36
C CYS A 130 -6.08 -13.88 15.08
N PRO A 131 -7.00 -13.57 16.03
CA PRO A 131 -7.02 -12.30 16.74
C PRO A 131 -5.71 -11.87 17.40
N GLU A 132 -4.95 -12.79 17.99
CA GLU A 132 -3.64 -12.45 18.58
C GLU A 132 -2.62 -12.03 17.51
N GLU A 133 -2.66 -12.63 16.31
CA GLU A 133 -1.83 -12.17 15.20
C GLU A 133 -2.28 -10.80 14.71
N ARG A 134 -3.59 -10.54 14.61
CA ARG A 134 -4.10 -9.22 14.22
C ARG A 134 -3.66 -8.15 15.21
N ASP A 135 -3.93 -8.37 16.49
CA ASP A 135 -3.83 -7.37 17.56
C ASP A 135 -2.38 -6.95 17.86
N TYR A 136 -1.41 -7.86 17.67
CA TYR A 136 -0.02 -7.65 18.09
C TYR A 136 0.94 -7.76 16.92
N TYR A 137 1.63 -6.65 16.64
CA TYR A 137 2.58 -6.54 15.54
C TYR A 137 3.90 -5.90 16.00
N PRO A 138 5.07 -6.39 15.54
CA PRO A 138 5.28 -7.62 14.78
C PRO A 138 4.91 -8.87 15.58
N TYR A 139 4.29 -9.85 14.92
CA TYR A 139 3.87 -11.08 15.59
C TYR A 139 5.08 -11.99 15.84
N TRP A 140 5.13 -12.70 16.97
CA TRP A 140 6.25 -13.56 17.33
C TRP A 140 6.11 -15.01 16.84
N HIS A 141 4.90 -15.44 16.47
CA HIS A 141 4.64 -16.70 15.78
C HIS A 141 4.64 -16.50 14.25
N PRO A 142 4.78 -17.60 13.49
CA PRO A 142 4.65 -17.56 12.04
C PRO A 142 3.29 -16.98 11.62
N SER A 143 3.31 -16.03 10.69
CA SER A 143 2.14 -15.42 10.06
C SER A 143 2.14 -15.72 8.57
N PRO A 144 0.98 -15.98 7.94
CA PRO A 144 0.85 -16.07 6.49
C PRO A 144 0.87 -14.70 5.80
N TRP A 145 0.91 -13.60 6.57
CA TRP A 145 0.88 -12.24 6.04
C TRP A 145 2.28 -11.66 5.88
N HIS A 146 2.58 -11.23 4.66
CA HIS A 146 3.86 -10.64 4.27
C HIS A 146 3.77 -9.12 4.36
N ASP A 147 4.79 -8.46 4.91
CA ASP A 147 4.76 -7.02 5.19
C ASP A 147 5.17 -6.19 3.96
N ILE A 148 4.32 -5.23 3.57
CA ILE A 148 4.63 -4.26 2.51
C ILE A 148 5.28 -3.03 3.13
N ALA A 149 4.56 -2.39 4.05
CA ALA A 149 4.96 -1.12 4.63
C ALA A 149 4.34 -0.89 6.00
N VAL A 150 5.07 -0.15 6.84
CA VAL A 150 4.61 0.35 8.13
C VAL A 150 4.61 1.88 8.10
N ILE A 151 3.43 2.46 8.21
CA ILE A 151 3.24 3.90 8.28
C ILE A 151 2.99 4.26 9.75
N THR A 152 3.90 5.00 10.36
CA THR A 152 3.86 5.32 11.80
C THR A 152 4.04 6.82 12.04
N ASP A 153 3.53 7.31 13.16
CA ASP A 153 3.78 8.64 13.69
C ASP A 153 5.08 8.74 14.52
N GLU A 154 5.77 7.61 14.76
CA GLU A 154 7.03 7.54 15.51
C GLU A 154 8.18 6.91 14.69
N PRO A 155 8.44 7.37 13.45
CA PRO A 155 9.36 6.70 12.54
C PRO A 155 10.78 6.60 13.09
N SER A 156 11.28 7.65 13.76
CA SER A 156 12.64 7.67 14.34
C SER A 156 12.84 6.65 15.46
N ARG A 157 11.77 6.26 16.16
CA ARG A 157 11.82 5.32 17.29
C ARG A 157 11.52 3.90 16.86
N ARG A 158 10.63 3.71 15.89
CA ARG A 158 10.03 2.42 15.59
C ARG A 158 10.48 1.76 14.30
N CYS A 159 10.95 2.53 13.33
CA CYS A 159 11.17 1.96 12.00
C CYS A 159 12.28 0.92 11.98
N GLU A 160 13.34 1.07 12.78
CA GLU A 160 14.36 0.02 12.89
C GLU A 160 13.77 -1.26 13.46
N TYR A 161 13.01 -1.15 14.54
CA TYR A 161 12.31 -2.28 15.16
C TYR A 161 11.39 -3.02 14.18
N TYR A 162 10.49 -2.32 13.48
CA TYR A 162 9.59 -2.98 12.52
C TYR A 162 10.34 -3.64 11.37
N ARG A 163 11.42 -3.02 10.89
CA ARG A 163 12.24 -3.56 9.80
C ARG A 163 13.03 -4.80 10.22
N SER A 164 13.53 -4.85 11.46
CA SER A 164 14.31 -5.98 11.96
C SER A 164 13.44 -7.12 12.49
N GLU A 165 12.25 -6.82 12.98
CA GLU A 165 11.35 -7.79 13.61
C GLU A 165 10.26 -8.33 12.69
N SER A 166 10.12 -7.81 11.47
CA SER A 166 9.22 -8.38 10.46
C SER A 166 9.62 -9.81 10.10
N GLN A 167 8.63 -10.69 9.86
CA GLN A 167 8.89 -12.04 9.36
C GLN A 167 9.48 -12.06 7.95
N ASN A 168 9.41 -10.95 7.21
CA ASN A 168 10.10 -10.82 5.92
C ASN A 168 11.60 -11.18 6.04
N VAL A 169 12.24 -10.78 7.15
CA VAL A 169 13.69 -10.94 7.37
C VAL A 169 14.07 -11.74 8.62
N LYS A 170 13.13 -12.00 9.53
CA LYS A 170 13.40 -12.68 10.81
C LYS A 170 12.55 -13.94 10.96
N ALA A 171 13.18 -15.04 11.31
CA ALA A 171 12.50 -16.28 11.64
C ALA A 171 11.54 -16.10 12.83
N LYS A 172 10.46 -16.88 12.87
CA LYS A 172 9.42 -16.80 13.90
C LYS A 172 9.26 -18.12 14.63
N GLY A 173 9.17 -18.05 15.95
CA GLY A 173 9.21 -19.23 16.78
C GLY A 173 7.83 -19.85 17.01
N TYR A 174 7.80 -21.16 17.17
CA TYR A 174 6.61 -21.92 17.58
C TYR A 174 7.05 -23.15 18.38
N CYS A 175 6.15 -23.70 19.19
CA CYS A 175 6.47 -24.89 20.00
C CYS A 175 6.11 -26.19 19.26
N SER A 176 6.89 -27.26 19.47
CA SER A 176 6.55 -28.61 18.99
C SER A 176 5.25 -29.14 19.59
N GLU A 177 4.90 -28.63 20.77
CA GLU A 177 3.60 -28.81 21.42
C GLU A 177 2.74 -27.56 21.20
N PRO A 178 1.72 -27.61 20.30
CA PRO A 178 1.06 -26.41 19.78
C PRO A 178 0.38 -25.52 20.84
N GLN A 179 0.08 -26.06 22.02
CA GLN A 179 -0.57 -25.30 23.09
C GLN A 179 0.33 -24.21 23.69
N HIS A 180 1.66 -24.32 23.60
CA HIS A 180 2.56 -23.34 24.24
C HIS A 180 2.84 -22.14 23.34
N ASN A 181 2.51 -20.94 23.83
CA ASN A 181 2.61 -19.71 23.04
C ASN A 181 4.02 -19.08 23.04
N HIS A 182 4.90 -19.42 23.96
CA HIS A 182 6.23 -18.79 24.02
C HIS A 182 7.29 -19.79 24.44
N GLN A 183 8.54 -19.42 24.13
CA GLN A 183 9.69 -20.30 24.28
C GLN A 183 9.84 -20.83 25.71
N GLU A 184 9.68 -19.98 26.72
CA GLU A 184 9.78 -20.38 28.14
C GLU A 184 8.77 -21.49 28.47
N ALA A 185 7.47 -21.26 28.23
CA ALA A 185 6.43 -22.27 28.46
C ALA A 185 6.65 -23.57 27.67
N CYS A 186 7.14 -23.46 26.43
CA CYS A 186 7.46 -24.62 25.60
C CYS A 186 8.57 -25.48 26.22
N LEU A 187 9.68 -24.85 26.61
CA LEU A 187 10.84 -25.53 27.17
C LEU A 187 10.54 -26.10 28.58
N ASP A 188 9.76 -25.38 29.39
CA ASP A 188 9.33 -25.83 30.71
C ASP A 188 8.42 -27.07 30.65
N ALA A 189 7.66 -27.22 29.57
CA ALA A 189 6.89 -28.43 29.29
C ALA A 189 7.74 -29.60 28.77
N GLY A 190 9.04 -29.40 28.56
CA GLY A 190 9.94 -30.39 27.96
C GLY A 190 9.76 -30.56 26.45
N ALA A 191 9.09 -29.61 25.80
CA ALA A 191 8.89 -29.58 24.36
C ALA A 191 10.03 -28.81 23.66
N GLU A 192 10.10 -28.91 22.33
CA GLU A 192 11.12 -28.25 21.52
C GLU A 192 10.59 -26.93 20.95
N TRP A 193 11.31 -25.84 21.20
CA TRP A 193 11.06 -24.58 20.49
C TRP A 193 11.68 -24.65 19.09
N GLN A 194 10.84 -24.43 18.09
CA GLN A 194 11.18 -24.49 16.68
C GLN A 194 11.03 -23.09 16.05
N GLU A 195 11.60 -22.90 14.88
CA GLU A 195 11.51 -21.64 14.14
C GLU A 195 11.04 -21.92 12.71
N ALA A 196 10.02 -21.17 12.26
CA ALA A 196 9.71 -21.04 10.85
C ALA A 196 10.64 -20.00 10.24
N PRO A 197 11.19 -20.24 9.04
CA PRO A 197 12.10 -19.32 8.39
C PRO A 197 11.43 -17.96 8.13
N ALA A 198 12.27 -16.94 7.94
CA ALA A 198 11.83 -15.69 7.36
C ALA A 198 11.26 -15.92 5.94
N HIS A 199 10.44 -15.00 5.44
CA HIS A 199 9.92 -15.09 4.06
C HIS A 199 10.99 -14.86 2.99
N GLU A 200 12.21 -14.48 3.39
CA GLU A 200 13.32 -14.14 2.49
C GLU A 200 12.98 -12.95 1.57
N GLU A 201 12.24 -12.00 2.11
CA GLU A 201 11.81 -10.77 1.44
C GLU A 201 12.54 -9.55 1.98
N PRO A 202 12.58 -8.43 1.22
CA PRO A 202 13.02 -7.16 1.77
C PRO A 202 12.25 -6.80 3.04
N PRO A 203 12.91 -6.15 4.04
CA PRO A 203 12.19 -5.65 5.20
C PRO A 203 11.13 -4.64 4.74
N PRO A 204 9.98 -4.53 5.45
CA PRO A 204 8.94 -3.59 5.06
C PRO A 204 9.49 -2.17 4.98
N GLU A 205 8.97 -1.39 4.04
CA GLU A 205 9.24 0.04 4.04
C GLU A 205 8.63 0.64 5.32
N CYS A 206 9.39 1.43 6.07
CA CYS A 206 8.84 2.12 7.23
C CYS A 206 8.98 3.62 7.06
N VAL A 207 7.83 4.30 7.06
CA VAL A 207 7.71 5.72 6.73
C VAL A 207 6.82 6.45 7.71
N ALA A 208 7.00 7.76 7.73
CA ALA A 208 6.15 8.65 8.48
C ALA A 208 4.75 8.75 7.85
N GLY A 209 3.70 8.69 8.67
CA GLY A 209 2.33 8.85 8.20
C GLY A 209 1.97 10.27 7.78
N MET A 210 1.16 10.37 6.72
CA MET A 210 0.49 11.62 6.37
C MET A 210 -0.51 12.00 7.48
N SER A 211 -0.33 13.20 8.02
CA SER A 211 -1.20 13.69 9.08
C SER A 211 -2.63 13.88 8.55
N SER A 212 -3.58 13.25 9.23
CA SER A 212 -5.02 13.36 8.98
C SER A 212 -5.74 13.57 10.30
N ARG A 213 -6.75 14.44 10.31
CA ARG A 213 -7.50 14.82 11.52
C ARG A 213 -8.55 13.77 11.90
N ASP A 214 -8.85 13.72 13.18
CA ASP A 214 -9.90 12.87 13.74
C ASP A 214 -11.26 13.28 13.16
N ASN A 215 -12.12 12.30 12.93
CA ASN A 215 -13.45 12.39 12.34
C ASN A 215 -13.51 13.06 10.95
N HIS A 216 -12.43 12.97 10.16
CA HIS A 216 -12.37 13.46 8.78
C HIS A 216 -12.07 12.34 7.75
N ASN A 217 -12.30 11.08 8.12
CA ASN A 217 -12.17 9.89 7.25
C ASN A 217 -10.84 9.82 6.48
N GLY A 218 -9.73 10.16 7.14
CA GLY A 218 -8.40 10.07 6.54
C GLY A 218 -8.12 11.14 5.47
N ASN A 219 -8.86 12.26 5.47
CA ASN A 219 -8.53 13.41 4.65
C ASN A 219 -7.22 14.03 5.15
N ALA A 220 -6.16 13.80 4.38
CA ALA A 220 -4.82 14.29 4.64
C ALA A 220 -4.65 15.74 4.19
N ARG A 221 -3.50 16.32 4.52
CA ARG A 221 -3.13 17.67 4.08
C ARG A 221 -3.26 17.80 2.55
N GLY A 222 -4.09 18.74 2.10
CA GLY A 222 -4.36 18.96 0.67
C GLY A 222 -5.70 18.44 0.17
N GLY A 223 -6.57 17.91 1.05
CA GLY A 223 -7.92 17.50 0.68
C GLY A 223 -7.99 16.11 0.05
N ARG A 224 -6.91 15.32 0.16
CA ARG A 224 -6.75 14.01 -0.49
C ARG A 224 -6.77 12.89 0.56
N PRO A 225 -7.26 11.70 0.23
CA PRO A 225 -7.15 10.57 1.15
C PRO A 225 -5.70 10.18 1.40
N ASN A 226 -5.49 9.51 2.53
CA ASN A 226 -4.23 8.83 2.80
C ASN A 226 -4.02 7.71 1.78
N TYR A 227 -2.77 7.55 1.34
CA TYR A 227 -2.40 6.52 0.40
C TYR A 227 -0.94 6.07 0.60
N TYR A 228 -0.66 4.88 0.09
CA TYR A 228 0.68 4.33 -0.09
C TYR A 228 0.81 3.83 -1.52
N LEU A 229 1.93 4.13 -2.16
CA LEU A 229 2.20 3.68 -3.53
C LEU A 229 3.00 2.37 -3.47
N TRP A 230 2.30 1.25 -3.61
CA TRP A 230 2.95 -0.05 -3.62
C TRP A 230 3.46 -0.39 -5.01
N ARG A 231 4.78 -0.53 -5.16
CA ARG A 231 5.37 -1.16 -6.34
C ARG A 231 5.37 -2.67 -6.13
N ILE A 232 4.50 -3.37 -6.86
CA ILE A 232 4.31 -4.81 -6.71
C ILE A 232 5.63 -5.54 -7.03
N PRO A 233 6.23 -6.28 -6.08
CA PRO A 233 7.50 -6.96 -6.32
C PRO A 233 7.39 -8.07 -7.38
N ASP A 234 8.51 -8.36 -8.04
CA ASP A 234 8.55 -9.36 -9.13
C ASP A 234 8.34 -10.81 -8.64
N TYR A 235 8.48 -11.06 -7.34
CA TYR A 235 8.24 -12.38 -6.75
C TYR A 235 6.79 -12.59 -6.31
N VAL A 236 5.96 -11.54 -6.30
CA VAL A 236 4.52 -11.64 -6.00
C VAL A 236 3.79 -12.12 -7.25
N GLU A 237 3.01 -13.18 -7.12
CA GLU A 237 2.30 -13.80 -8.25
C GLU A 237 1.04 -14.54 -7.82
N GLY A 238 0.13 -14.74 -8.76
CA GLY A 238 -1.11 -15.48 -8.52
C GLY A 238 -2.17 -14.64 -7.82
N ARG A 239 -3.17 -15.31 -7.25
CA ARG A 239 -4.26 -14.63 -6.55
C ARG A 239 -3.77 -14.15 -5.18
N CYS A 240 -4.00 -12.88 -4.86
CA CYS A 240 -3.57 -12.27 -3.61
C CYS A 240 -4.68 -11.42 -2.99
N VAL A 241 -4.50 -11.10 -1.72
CA VAL A 241 -5.34 -10.16 -0.94
C VAL A 241 -4.43 -9.17 -0.23
N LEU A 242 -4.90 -7.93 -0.05
CA LEU A 242 -4.25 -6.95 0.79
C LEU A 242 -4.96 -6.84 2.13
N ARG A 243 -4.20 -6.57 3.18
CA ARG A 243 -4.68 -6.20 4.51
C ARG A 243 -4.07 -4.88 4.96
N LEU A 244 -4.90 -4.03 5.54
CA LEU A 244 -4.47 -2.89 6.32
C LEU A 244 -4.80 -3.16 7.79
N ARG A 245 -3.78 -3.17 8.66
CA ARG A 245 -3.95 -3.11 10.11
C ARG A 245 -3.75 -1.68 10.57
N TYR A 246 -4.60 -1.21 11.47
CA TYR A 246 -4.55 0.12 12.05
C TYR A 246 -4.54 0.02 13.56
N ASN A 247 -3.34 0.11 14.13
CA ASN A 247 -3.10 0.15 15.56
C ASN A 247 -3.21 1.59 16.03
N ILE A 248 -3.97 1.84 17.08
CA ILE A 248 -4.20 3.18 17.63
C ILE A 248 -4.29 3.15 19.15
N THR A 249 -3.74 4.17 19.79
CA THR A 249 -4.06 4.49 21.17
C THR A 249 -4.45 5.96 21.31
N THR A 250 -5.19 6.30 22.37
CA THR A 250 -5.34 7.71 22.76
C THR A 250 -4.04 8.25 23.38
N GLY A 251 -3.75 9.53 23.13
CA GLY A 251 -2.70 10.31 23.77
C GLY A 251 -3.16 11.05 25.03
N ASP A 252 -4.42 10.91 25.45
CA ASP A 252 -5.01 11.68 26.56
C ASP A 252 -4.34 11.45 27.92
N PHE A 253 -3.76 10.26 28.13
CA PHE A 253 -3.11 9.90 29.40
C PHE A 253 -1.77 9.21 29.15
N ARG A 254 -0.77 9.61 29.94
CA ARG A 254 0.53 8.94 30.03
C ARG A 254 0.52 7.95 31.19
N SER A 255 1.41 6.96 31.16
CA SER A 255 1.62 6.05 32.31
C SER A 255 1.93 6.82 33.60
N SER A 256 2.55 8.00 33.50
CA SER A 256 2.84 8.91 34.61
C SER A 256 1.68 9.84 35.03
N ALA A 257 0.49 9.72 34.45
CA ALA A 257 -0.64 10.58 34.81
C ALA A 257 -1.08 10.33 36.27
N LEU A 258 -1.51 11.38 36.97
CA LEU A 258 -2.05 11.27 38.35
C LEU A 258 -3.24 10.29 38.42
N ALA A 259 -4.01 10.18 37.34
CA ALA A 259 -5.12 9.25 37.23
C ALA A 259 -4.69 7.77 37.29
N SER A 260 -3.42 7.49 36.99
CA SER A 260 -2.82 6.15 37.04
C SER A 260 -2.42 5.74 38.46
N GLY A 261 -2.44 6.66 39.43
CA GLY A 261 -2.17 6.39 40.86
C GLY A 261 -0.72 6.67 41.31
N GLU A 262 -0.47 6.46 42.61
CA GLU A 262 0.84 6.65 43.25
C GLU A 262 1.53 5.29 43.41
N GLY A 263 2.49 5.00 42.52
CA GLY A 263 3.49 3.93 42.68
C GLY A 263 4.80 4.48 43.25
N PRO A 264 5.70 3.62 43.79
CA PRO A 264 6.97 4.08 44.35
C PRO A 264 7.71 4.96 43.34
N SER A 265 8.00 6.19 43.75
CA SER A 265 8.56 7.31 42.99
C SER A 265 9.98 7.11 42.45
N THR A 266 10.41 5.88 42.19
CA THR A 266 11.79 5.57 41.76
C THR A 266 11.92 4.49 40.71
N ASN A 267 10.85 3.80 40.32
CA ASN A 267 10.84 3.03 39.08
C ASN A 267 9.62 3.48 38.30
N VAL A 268 9.80 4.54 37.50
CA VAL A 268 9.09 4.59 36.22
C VAL A 268 9.33 3.21 35.64
N LEU A 269 8.32 2.33 35.65
CA LEU A 269 8.37 1.17 34.78
C LEU A 269 8.64 1.80 33.42
N ASP A 270 9.85 1.62 32.91
CA ASP A 270 10.23 2.06 31.60
C ASP A 270 9.49 1.15 30.63
N VAL A 271 8.17 1.33 30.56
CA VAL A 271 7.35 0.84 29.46
C VAL A 271 7.67 1.60 28.18
N GLY A 272 8.76 2.39 28.16
CA GLY A 272 9.03 3.42 27.17
C GLY A 272 7.86 4.40 27.07
N GLU A 273 7.94 5.32 26.14
CA GLU A 273 6.77 6.02 25.61
C GLU A 273 5.94 5.08 24.69
N ASP A 274 5.92 3.77 24.98
CA ASP A 274 5.50 2.71 24.06
C ASP A 274 4.12 2.15 24.39
N TYR A 275 3.10 2.87 23.92
CA TYR A 275 1.70 2.49 24.12
C TYR A 275 1.26 1.21 23.40
N PHE A 276 2.10 0.64 22.52
CA PHE A 276 1.82 -0.60 21.80
C PHE A 276 2.56 -1.81 22.39
N ALA A 277 3.53 -1.60 23.28
CA ALA A 277 4.29 -2.65 23.97
C ALA A 277 3.86 -2.82 25.44
N LEU A 278 2.61 -2.49 25.78
CA LEU A 278 2.07 -2.70 27.12
C LEU A 278 1.98 -4.20 27.43
N ASP A 279 2.28 -4.55 28.69
CA ASP A 279 2.25 -5.92 29.17
C ASP A 279 1.27 -6.12 30.34
N LYS A 280 1.23 -7.34 30.86
CA LYS A 280 0.35 -7.73 31.97
C LYS A 280 0.60 -6.97 33.27
N ALA A 281 1.76 -6.35 33.47
CA ALA A 281 2.07 -5.60 34.69
C ALA A 281 1.20 -4.35 34.84
N LEU A 282 0.59 -3.89 33.73
CA LEU A 282 -0.34 -2.77 33.72
C LEU A 282 -1.82 -3.20 33.77
N ASN A 283 -2.12 -4.49 33.90
CA ASN A 283 -3.50 -4.97 33.98
C ASN A 283 -4.14 -4.61 35.32
N ASP A 284 -5.46 -4.39 35.32
CA ASP A 284 -6.21 -4.32 36.57
C ASP A 284 -6.08 -5.68 37.29
N PRO A 285 -5.60 -5.74 38.55
CA PRO A 285 -5.50 -6.99 39.30
C PRO A 285 -6.87 -7.61 39.64
N ASN A 286 -7.98 -6.91 39.40
CA ASN A 286 -9.34 -7.40 39.59
C ASN A 286 -10.19 -7.11 38.32
N PRO A 287 -9.88 -7.75 37.19
CA PRO A 287 -10.56 -7.48 35.92
C PRO A 287 -12.07 -7.76 36.02
N GLY A 288 -12.87 -6.99 35.29
CA GLY A 288 -14.34 -7.07 35.33
C GLY A 288 -15.00 -6.48 36.57
N GLN A 289 -14.24 -6.05 37.59
CA GLN A 289 -14.76 -5.26 38.71
C GLN A 289 -14.66 -3.77 38.34
N ARG A 290 -15.76 -3.03 38.43
CA ARG A 290 -15.77 -1.57 38.19
C ARG A 290 -15.05 -0.82 39.31
N ARG A 291 -13.72 -0.87 39.34
CA ARG A 291 -12.90 -0.07 40.26
C ARG A 291 -12.66 1.31 39.64
N ARG A 292 -13.02 2.35 40.40
CA ARG A 292 -12.89 3.75 39.97
C ARG A 292 -11.80 4.51 40.72
N THR A 293 -11.19 3.93 41.74
CA THR A 293 -10.14 4.60 42.51
C THR A 293 -8.77 4.26 41.94
N PRO A 294 -7.84 5.24 41.80
CA PRO A 294 -6.46 4.94 41.41
C PRO A 294 -5.77 3.95 42.36
N PHE A 295 -4.82 3.19 41.83
CA PHE A 295 -4.05 2.21 42.61
C PHE A 295 -3.06 2.92 43.55
N LYS A 296 -2.95 2.42 44.79
CA LYS A 296 -1.97 2.90 45.78
C LYS A 296 -0.96 1.81 46.09
N GLY A 297 0.33 2.12 45.97
CA GLY A 297 1.42 1.20 46.33
C GLY A 297 1.64 0.04 45.34
N GLY A 298 1.11 0.13 44.12
CA GLY A 298 1.26 -0.83 43.03
C GLY A 298 1.70 -0.15 41.72
N PRO A 299 1.73 -0.87 40.59
CA PRO A 299 1.99 -0.29 39.27
C PRO A 299 0.98 0.83 38.95
N PRO A 300 1.37 1.87 38.19
CA PRO A 300 0.50 2.98 37.84
C PRO A 300 -0.51 2.54 36.76
N VAL A 301 -1.54 1.81 37.18
CA VAL A 301 -2.61 1.31 36.31
C VAL A 301 -3.72 2.36 36.24
N LEU A 302 -4.09 2.77 35.02
CA LEU A 302 -5.23 3.66 34.78
C LEU A 302 -6.55 2.88 34.94
N PRO A 303 -7.40 3.19 35.94
CA PRO A 303 -8.67 2.51 36.11
C PRO A 303 -9.75 3.04 35.14
N GLN A 304 -10.82 2.28 34.97
CA GLN A 304 -12.02 2.71 34.24
C GLN A 304 -12.74 3.82 35.03
N ASP A 305 -13.01 4.94 34.36
CA ASP A 305 -13.67 6.13 34.90
C ASP A 305 -13.17 6.57 36.30
N PRO A 306 -11.89 6.98 36.43
CA PRO A 306 -11.29 7.28 37.71
C PRO A 306 -12.02 8.42 38.44
N VAL A 307 -12.20 8.27 39.75
CA VAL A 307 -12.77 9.30 40.65
C VAL A 307 -11.71 9.72 41.67
N GLY A 308 -11.54 11.03 41.84
CA GLY A 308 -10.56 11.59 42.77
C GLY A 308 -10.77 13.08 43.06
N ASP A 309 -10.12 13.57 44.10
CA ASP A 309 -9.97 15.01 44.35
C ASP A 309 -8.77 15.53 43.53
N TRP A 310 -8.97 15.66 42.22
CA TRP A 310 -7.90 16.07 41.30
C TRP A 310 -7.46 17.52 41.47
N LEU A 311 -8.26 18.33 42.18
CA LEU A 311 -8.04 19.75 42.39
C LEU A 311 -7.49 20.06 43.80
N ASP A 312 -7.40 19.04 44.67
CA ASP A 312 -6.98 19.16 46.07
C ASP A 312 -7.79 20.20 46.85
N LEU A 313 -9.11 20.23 46.62
CA LEU A 313 -10.01 21.19 47.27
C LEU A 313 -10.54 20.69 48.61
N GLY A 314 -10.37 19.41 48.94
CA GLY A 314 -10.86 18.82 50.18
C GLY A 314 -12.39 18.73 50.26
N GLU A 315 -13.06 18.83 49.11
CA GLU A 315 -14.52 18.78 49.03
C GLU A 315 -15.07 17.37 49.31
N ALA A 316 -16.30 17.29 49.81
CA ALA A 316 -16.96 16.02 50.10
C ALA A 316 -17.36 15.22 48.84
N PHE A 317 -17.33 15.85 47.66
CA PHE A 317 -17.61 15.24 46.37
C PHE A 317 -16.35 15.24 45.51
N GLN A 318 -16.19 14.19 44.70
CA GLN A 318 -15.02 13.97 43.85
C GLN A 318 -15.40 14.06 42.37
N LEU A 319 -14.45 14.48 41.55
CA LEU A 319 -14.62 14.53 40.09
C LEU A 319 -14.34 13.17 39.47
N GLN A 320 -15.17 12.78 38.50
CA GLN A 320 -14.96 11.58 37.68
C GLN A 320 -14.36 11.98 36.33
N LEU A 321 -13.21 11.40 35.98
CA LEU A 321 -12.67 11.44 34.63
C LEU A 321 -13.41 10.41 33.76
N GLN A 322 -13.77 10.78 32.53
CA GLN A 322 -14.45 9.87 31.59
C GLN A 322 -13.41 9.10 30.80
N VAL A 323 -12.93 8.00 31.37
CA VAL A 323 -11.83 7.20 30.82
C VAL A 323 -12.36 5.83 30.50
N ASN A 324 -12.31 5.46 29.23
CA ASN A 324 -12.56 4.10 28.80
C ASN A 324 -11.22 3.42 28.51
N THR A 325 -10.78 2.54 29.43
CA THR A 325 -9.50 1.84 29.31
C THR A 325 -9.47 0.92 28.09
N ASN A 326 -10.64 0.53 27.54
CA ASN A 326 -10.74 -0.19 26.27
C ASN A 326 -10.34 0.64 25.03
N GLN A 327 -10.13 1.95 25.16
CA GLN A 327 -9.72 2.81 24.05
C GLN A 327 -8.20 2.93 23.88
N TYR A 328 -7.41 2.38 24.82
CA TYR A 328 -5.94 2.43 24.80
C TYR A 328 -5.37 1.24 24.06
N GLY A 329 -4.63 1.40 22.97
CA GLY A 329 -4.12 0.26 22.20
C GLY A 329 -5.25 -0.62 21.63
N ARG A 330 -5.81 -0.20 20.51
CA ARG A 330 -6.80 -0.95 19.71
C ARG A 330 -6.21 -1.22 18.34
N THR A 331 -6.69 -2.28 17.72
CA THR A 331 -6.32 -2.67 16.38
C THR A 331 -7.57 -2.88 15.56
N PHE A 332 -7.70 -2.09 14.50
CA PHE A 332 -8.68 -2.31 13.45
C PHE A 332 -7.99 -2.99 12.28
N GLU A 333 -8.73 -3.75 11.49
CA GLU A 333 -8.23 -4.25 10.22
C GLU A 333 -9.30 -4.17 9.13
N ASP A 334 -8.84 -4.10 7.89
CA ASP A 334 -9.67 -4.30 6.72
C ASP A 334 -8.89 -5.11 5.67
N ARG A 335 -9.60 -5.85 4.83
CA ARG A 335 -9.03 -6.69 3.78
C ARG A 335 -9.68 -6.37 2.44
N THR A 336 -8.89 -6.33 1.37
CA THR A 336 -9.43 -6.12 0.02
C THR A 336 -10.15 -7.37 -0.49
N HIS A 337 -10.91 -7.20 -1.57
CA HIS A 337 -11.22 -8.32 -2.44
C HIS A 337 -9.95 -8.94 -3.04
N SER A 338 -10.05 -10.21 -3.44
CA SER A 338 -8.96 -10.89 -4.12
C SER A 338 -8.67 -10.30 -5.51
N PHE A 339 -7.39 -10.16 -5.83
CA PHE A 339 -6.88 -9.74 -7.13
C PHE A 339 -5.82 -10.72 -7.62
N VAL A 340 -5.41 -10.62 -8.87
CA VAL A 340 -4.41 -11.50 -9.48
C VAL A 340 -3.18 -10.69 -9.84
N VAL A 341 -1.99 -11.15 -9.46
CA VAL A 341 -0.72 -10.60 -9.93
C VAL A 341 -0.15 -11.50 -11.01
N THR A 342 0.25 -10.91 -12.13
CA THR A 342 0.78 -11.63 -13.29
C THR A 342 2.13 -11.05 -13.73
N PRO A 343 2.97 -11.84 -14.42
CA PRO A 343 4.22 -11.33 -14.97
C PRO A 343 4.02 -10.15 -15.90
N ARG A 344 4.96 -9.20 -15.86
CA ARG A 344 5.00 -8.08 -16.79
C ARG A 344 4.98 -8.58 -18.25
N PRO A 345 4.11 -8.03 -19.12
CA PRO A 345 4.08 -8.45 -20.52
C PRO A 345 5.41 -8.17 -21.22
N SER A 346 5.94 -9.15 -21.95
CA SER A 346 7.26 -9.06 -22.61
C SER A 346 7.39 -7.92 -23.63
N LYS A 347 6.26 -7.40 -24.13
CA LYS A 347 6.22 -6.25 -25.05
C LYS A 347 6.41 -4.90 -24.35
N VAL A 348 6.24 -4.86 -23.03
CA VAL A 348 6.37 -3.64 -22.24
C VAL A 348 7.80 -3.59 -21.69
N PRO A 349 8.60 -2.56 -22.01
CA PRO A 349 9.98 -2.47 -21.54
C PRO A 349 10.06 -2.57 -20.01
N SER A 350 11.08 -3.25 -19.49
CA SER A 350 11.33 -3.33 -18.04
C SER A 350 11.62 -1.96 -17.42
N SER A 351 12.16 -1.03 -18.21
CA SER A 351 12.42 0.36 -17.83
C SER A 351 11.18 1.26 -17.91
N ALA A 352 10.06 0.79 -18.46
CA ALA A 352 8.83 1.57 -18.54
C ALA A 352 8.04 1.46 -17.22
N ARG A 353 7.58 2.58 -16.70
CA ARG A 353 6.70 2.59 -15.53
C ARG A 353 5.31 2.14 -15.93
N ILE A 354 4.67 1.31 -15.10
CA ILE A 354 3.26 0.95 -15.25
C ILE A 354 2.54 1.49 -14.01
N VAL A 355 1.59 2.39 -14.19
CA VAL A 355 0.76 2.92 -13.10
C VAL A 355 -0.64 2.32 -13.23
N ASN A 356 -1.13 1.66 -12.19
CA ASN A 356 -2.50 1.14 -12.19
C ASN A 356 -3.48 2.30 -11.99
N TYR A 357 -4.42 2.45 -12.92
CA TYR A 357 -5.43 3.49 -12.91
C TYR A 357 -6.80 2.87 -12.66
N ASN A 358 -7.32 3.07 -11.45
CA ASN A 358 -8.47 2.34 -10.94
C ASN A 358 -9.63 3.26 -10.57
N VAL A 359 -10.70 2.65 -10.07
CA VAL A 359 -11.83 3.34 -9.46
C VAL A 359 -11.96 2.84 -8.03
N ARG A 360 -12.13 3.77 -7.08
CA ARG A 360 -12.50 3.47 -5.70
C ARG A 360 -14.00 3.66 -5.48
N GLY A 361 -14.46 3.28 -4.29
CA GLY A 361 -15.78 3.65 -3.78
C GLY A 361 -16.92 2.77 -4.26
N ARG A 362 -18.13 3.09 -3.80
CA ARG A 362 -19.35 2.32 -4.05
C ARG A 362 -20.59 3.22 -4.25
N ARG A 363 -21.72 2.59 -4.59
CA ARG A 363 -22.96 3.26 -5.00
C ARG A 363 -23.69 3.75 -3.78
N GLY A 364 -24.13 4.99 -3.83
CA GLY A 364 -24.90 5.65 -2.79
C GLY A 364 -24.28 6.98 -2.45
N ASN A 365 -24.98 7.76 -1.62
CA ASN A 365 -24.44 8.98 -1.05
C ASN A 365 -23.52 8.76 0.15
N ILE A 366 -22.79 9.80 0.56
CA ILE A 366 -21.78 9.72 1.61
C ILE A 366 -22.34 9.12 2.91
N VAL A 367 -23.61 9.36 3.22
CA VAL A 367 -24.30 8.75 4.37
C VAL A 367 -24.61 7.28 4.11
N GLN A 368 -25.11 6.94 2.92
CA GLN A 368 -25.44 5.56 2.52
C GLN A 368 -24.19 4.67 2.37
N VAL A 369 -23.05 5.23 1.98
CA VAL A 369 -21.83 4.46 1.70
C VAL A 369 -20.82 4.48 2.84
N TYR A 370 -21.00 5.31 3.87
CA TYR A 370 -20.18 5.30 5.08
C TYR A 370 -20.06 3.88 5.67
N PRO A 371 -18.88 3.46 6.16
CA PRO A 371 -17.61 4.21 6.25
C PRO A 371 -16.81 4.26 4.94
N SER A 372 -17.28 3.66 3.85
CA SER A 372 -16.64 3.77 2.52
C SER A 372 -16.87 5.16 1.90
N VAL A 373 -16.39 5.34 0.67
CA VAL A 373 -16.51 6.58 -0.10
C VAL A 373 -17.29 6.34 -1.40
N GLU A 374 -17.68 7.44 -2.03
CA GLU A 374 -18.36 7.46 -3.32
C GLU A 374 -17.35 7.17 -4.45
N TYR A 375 -17.86 6.84 -5.64
CA TYR A 375 -17.02 6.51 -6.77
C TYR A 375 -16.09 7.63 -7.20
N ASP A 376 -14.83 7.27 -7.47
CA ASP A 376 -13.85 8.22 -7.96
C ASP A 376 -12.70 7.53 -8.69
N PHE A 377 -12.04 8.24 -9.61
CA PHE A 377 -10.83 7.73 -10.26
C PHE A 377 -9.65 7.85 -9.29
N VAL A 378 -8.78 6.84 -9.29
CA VAL A 378 -7.61 6.80 -8.42
C VAL A 378 -6.33 6.68 -9.24
N PRO A 379 -5.41 7.66 -9.12
CA PRO A 379 -5.58 8.97 -8.46
C PRO A 379 -6.34 9.97 -9.35
N GLN A 380 -6.99 10.96 -8.73
CA GLN A 380 -7.70 12.03 -9.45
C GLN A 380 -6.78 13.00 -10.17
N ASP A 381 -5.56 13.20 -9.68
CA ASP A 381 -4.54 14.04 -10.31
C ASP A 381 -3.28 13.20 -10.47
N LEU A 382 -3.03 12.76 -11.71
CA LEU A 382 -1.90 11.91 -12.04
C LEU A 382 -0.92 12.67 -12.94
N THR A 383 0.38 12.52 -12.69
CA THR A 383 1.43 12.99 -13.60
C THR A 383 2.31 11.81 -14.04
N VAL A 384 2.39 11.60 -15.35
CA VAL A 384 3.17 10.53 -15.99
C VAL A 384 4.00 11.09 -17.14
N SER A 385 5.04 10.37 -17.53
CA SER A 385 5.91 10.76 -18.64
C SER A 385 5.50 10.06 -19.94
N VAL A 386 5.88 10.64 -21.08
CA VAL A 386 5.82 9.93 -22.36
C VAL A 386 6.60 8.61 -22.27
N GLY A 387 5.97 7.51 -22.69
CA GLY A 387 6.49 6.14 -22.60
C GLY A 387 6.16 5.40 -21.29
N ASP A 388 5.53 6.07 -20.32
CA ASP A 388 4.88 5.36 -19.21
C ASP A 388 3.60 4.69 -19.69
N TYR A 389 3.17 3.63 -18.99
CA TYR A 389 1.92 2.93 -19.27
C TYR A 389 0.94 3.17 -18.13
N LEU A 390 -0.32 3.44 -18.49
CA LEU A 390 -1.44 3.36 -17.57
C LEU A 390 -2.17 2.03 -17.77
N HIS A 391 -2.37 1.30 -16.69
CA HIS A 391 -3.21 0.10 -16.69
C HIS A 391 -4.62 0.46 -16.25
N PHE A 392 -5.53 0.61 -17.20
CA PHE A 392 -6.91 0.99 -16.90
C PHE A 392 -7.75 -0.24 -16.61
N GLN A 393 -8.28 -0.32 -15.39
CA GLN A 393 -9.13 -1.44 -15.01
C GLN A 393 -9.90 -1.10 -13.73
N TRP A 394 -11.12 -1.60 -13.60
CA TRP A 394 -11.88 -1.51 -12.36
C TRP A 394 -13.03 -2.50 -12.37
N THR A 395 -13.54 -2.79 -11.17
CA THR A 395 -14.84 -3.44 -11.02
C THR A 395 -15.86 -2.40 -10.56
N GLY A 396 -16.98 -2.33 -11.26
CA GLY A 396 -18.23 -1.91 -10.67
C GLY A 396 -18.87 -3.07 -9.90
N SER A 397 -20.18 -3.02 -9.71
CA SER A 397 -20.92 -4.02 -8.96
C SER A 397 -22.35 -4.16 -9.49
N ASP A 398 -22.91 -5.35 -9.32
CA ASP A 398 -24.34 -5.66 -9.55
C ASP A 398 -25.04 -6.00 -8.23
N ALA A 399 -24.44 -5.53 -7.14
CA ALA A 399 -24.57 -6.08 -5.82
C ALA A 399 -24.79 -5.03 -4.72
N ASN A 400 -24.90 -3.76 -5.09
CA ASN A 400 -25.06 -2.69 -4.10
C ASN A 400 -26.42 -2.78 -3.39
N ALA A 401 -26.50 -2.20 -2.20
CA ALA A 401 -27.74 -2.13 -1.44
C ALA A 401 -28.86 -1.45 -2.25
N LYS A 402 -30.09 -1.95 -2.08
CA LYS A 402 -31.28 -1.33 -2.68
C LYS A 402 -31.54 0.02 -2.01
N GLY A 403 -32.03 0.99 -2.77
CA GLY A 403 -32.29 2.35 -2.30
C GLY A 403 -31.06 3.27 -2.28
N ASN A 404 -29.85 2.75 -2.51
CA ASN A 404 -28.67 3.60 -2.64
C ASN A 404 -28.75 4.45 -3.91
N ASP A 405 -28.48 5.74 -3.75
CA ASP A 405 -28.53 6.73 -4.81
C ASP A 405 -27.50 6.40 -5.90
N GLY A 406 -27.85 6.64 -7.17
CA GLY A 406 -26.93 6.47 -8.29
C GLY A 406 -27.65 6.27 -9.62
N ASN A 407 -26.87 6.31 -10.70
CA ASN A 407 -27.40 6.23 -12.05
C ASN A 407 -27.42 4.80 -12.62
N GLY A 408 -28.28 4.62 -13.61
CA GLY A 408 -28.58 3.33 -14.21
C GLY A 408 -29.33 2.39 -13.26
N ARG A 409 -29.30 1.10 -13.59
CA ARG A 409 -30.16 0.10 -12.97
C ARG A 409 -29.89 -0.01 -11.46
N GLN A 410 -30.96 -0.10 -10.67
CA GLN A 410 -30.89 -0.24 -9.21
C GLN A 410 -29.90 -1.35 -8.81
N SER A 411 -29.14 -1.09 -7.74
CA SER A 411 -28.10 -1.98 -7.21
C SER A 411 -26.89 -2.20 -8.13
N THR A 412 -26.89 -1.63 -9.34
CA THR A 412 -25.74 -1.68 -10.26
C THR A 412 -24.96 -0.38 -10.30
N ASP A 413 -23.68 -0.49 -10.62
CA ASP A 413 -22.80 0.63 -10.91
C ASP A 413 -21.77 0.25 -11.98
N ARG A 414 -21.43 1.24 -12.78
CA ARG A 414 -20.41 1.18 -13.81
C ARG A 414 -19.70 2.52 -13.84
N SER A 415 -18.44 2.53 -14.26
CA SER A 415 -17.66 3.75 -14.46
C SER A 415 -17.07 3.69 -15.85
N ASN A 416 -17.48 4.59 -16.75
CA ASN A 416 -16.81 4.76 -18.04
C ASN A 416 -15.75 5.86 -17.94
N LEU A 417 -14.94 5.99 -18.98
CA LEU A 417 -13.91 7.02 -19.05
C LEU A 417 -13.94 7.64 -20.44
N VAL A 418 -14.19 8.94 -20.51
CA VAL A 418 -14.13 9.73 -21.75
C VAL A 418 -13.44 11.06 -21.50
N GLN A 419 -12.73 11.55 -22.51
CA GLN A 419 -12.05 12.84 -22.43
C GLN A 419 -13.03 14.01 -22.55
N VAL A 420 -12.83 15.04 -21.73
CA VAL A 420 -13.57 16.33 -21.76
C VAL A 420 -12.59 17.47 -21.99
N ALA A 421 -13.09 18.62 -22.46
CA ALA A 421 -12.27 19.80 -22.70
C ALA A 421 -11.69 20.38 -21.40
N ASP A 422 -12.52 20.42 -20.35
CA ASP A 422 -12.19 20.95 -19.04
C ASP A 422 -12.81 20.08 -17.93
N ARG A 423 -12.21 20.08 -16.73
CA ARG A 423 -12.72 19.35 -15.56
C ARG A 423 -14.01 19.99 -15.01
N GLU A 424 -14.32 21.24 -15.36
CA GLU A 424 -15.58 21.89 -15.04
C GLU A 424 -16.74 21.38 -15.91
N GLU A 425 -16.45 20.79 -17.08
CA GLU A 425 -17.44 20.32 -18.05
C GLU A 425 -17.72 18.82 -17.94
N THR A 426 -18.86 18.38 -18.46
CA THR A 426 -19.26 16.95 -18.48
C THR A 426 -19.54 16.42 -19.88
N VAL A 427 -19.58 17.30 -20.88
CA VAL A 427 -19.81 16.95 -22.29
C VAL A 427 -18.53 16.33 -22.86
N PRO A 428 -18.56 15.06 -23.30
CA PRO A 428 -17.39 14.40 -23.87
C PRO A 428 -16.93 15.07 -25.17
N LEU A 429 -15.62 15.07 -25.41
CA LEU A 429 -15.05 15.47 -26.69
C LEU A 429 -15.48 14.50 -27.80
N PRO A 430 -15.69 14.97 -29.04
CA PRO A 430 -15.82 14.09 -30.21
C PRO A 430 -14.58 13.21 -30.36
N TRP A 431 -14.73 11.96 -30.80
CA TRP A 431 -13.65 10.96 -30.85
C TRP A 431 -12.34 11.47 -31.48
N ILE A 432 -12.43 12.27 -32.55
CA ILE A 432 -11.28 12.82 -33.28
C ILE A 432 -10.42 13.79 -32.44
N GLN A 433 -10.97 14.32 -31.34
CA GLN A 433 -10.29 15.23 -30.42
C GLN A 433 -9.74 14.51 -29.17
N HIS A 434 -9.91 13.19 -29.06
CA HIS A 434 -9.30 12.42 -27.98
C HIS A 434 -7.79 12.33 -28.21
N ARG A 435 -7.02 12.55 -27.14
CA ARG A 435 -5.55 12.61 -27.18
C ARG A 435 -4.88 11.81 -26.07
N LEU A 436 -5.61 11.44 -25.02
CA LEU A 436 -5.10 10.66 -23.88
C LEU A 436 -4.84 9.20 -24.26
N LEU A 437 -5.89 8.47 -24.65
CA LEU A 437 -5.81 7.03 -24.95
C LEU A 437 -5.11 6.78 -26.29
N VAL A 438 -5.29 7.71 -27.23
CA VAL A 438 -4.76 7.72 -28.59
C VAL A 438 -4.76 9.17 -29.07
N ASP A 439 -3.79 9.60 -29.88
CA ASP A 439 -3.90 10.85 -30.62
C ASP A 439 -4.78 10.62 -31.86
N ALA A 440 -6.09 10.73 -31.69
CA ALA A 440 -7.08 10.27 -32.67
C ALA A 440 -6.96 10.98 -34.03
N ALA A 441 -6.47 12.23 -34.05
CA ALA A 441 -6.24 12.98 -35.28
C ALA A 441 -5.03 12.48 -36.09
N ALA A 442 -4.12 11.74 -35.46
CA ALA A 442 -2.90 11.21 -36.07
C ALA A 442 -2.90 9.68 -36.20
N ALA A 443 -3.86 8.99 -35.60
CA ALA A 443 -4.01 7.54 -35.64
C ALA A 443 -4.96 7.07 -36.75
N GLU A 444 -4.96 5.77 -37.03
CA GLU A 444 -5.95 5.16 -37.91
C GLU A 444 -7.36 5.32 -37.35
N ALA A 445 -8.27 5.84 -38.18
CA ALA A 445 -9.57 6.33 -37.72
C ALA A 445 -10.42 5.23 -37.06
N GLU A 446 -10.42 4.01 -37.60
CA GLU A 446 -11.22 2.91 -37.07
C GLU A 446 -10.65 2.37 -35.75
N GLU A 447 -9.32 2.27 -35.63
CA GLU A 447 -8.67 1.87 -34.37
C GLU A 447 -8.92 2.91 -33.25
N ALA A 448 -8.80 4.20 -33.58
CA ALA A 448 -9.05 5.27 -32.64
C ALA A 448 -10.52 5.30 -32.19
N LYS A 449 -11.47 5.16 -33.12
CA LYS A 449 -12.91 5.07 -32.81
C LYS A 449 -13.21 3.88 -31.91
N GLU A 450 -12.66 2.70 -32.22
CA GLU A 450 -12.93 1.50 -31.43
C GLU A 450 -12.38 1.62 -30.01
N LEU A 451 -11.16 2.17 -29.84
CA LEU A 451 -10.59 2.40 -28.52
C LEU A 451 -11.44 3.39 -27.70
N VAL A 452 -11.82 4.53 -28.28
CA VAL A 452 -12.69 5.51 -27.63
C VAL A 452 -14.05 4.89 -27.29
N ARG A 453 -14.64 4.13 -28.23
CA ARG A 453 -15.91 3.43 -28.05
C ARG A 453 -15.85 2.43 -26.89
N ARG A 454 -14.77 1.64 -26.80
CA ARG A 454 -14.58 0.64 -25.74
C ARG A 454 -14.58 1.26 -24.35
N PHE A 455 -13.86 2.37 -24.15
CA PHE A 455 -13.83 3.08 -22.86
C PHE A 455 -15.11 3.86 -22.57
N ALA A 456 -15.74 4.44 -23.60
CA ALA A 456 -16.99 5.20 -23.46
C ALA A 456 -18.18 4.32 -23.09
N TYR A 457 -18.28 3.13 -23.69
CA TYR A 457 -19.44 2.24 -23.59
C TYR A 457 -19.15 0.92 -22.86
N LEU A 458 -17.94 0.77 -22.31
CA LEU A 458 -17.53 -0.38 -21.49
C LEU A 458 -17.75 -1.74 -22.18
N GLY A 459 -17.61 -1.78 -23.50
CA GLY A 459 -17.81 -3.00 -24.29
C GLY A 459 -19.24 -3.54 -24.28
N GLN A 460 -20.25 -2.72 -23.95
CA GLN A 460 -21.65 -3.15 -24.00
C GLN A 460 -22.05 -3.64 -25.40
N SER A 461 -22.74 -4.78 -25.47
CA SER A 461 -23.16 -5.37 -26.74
C SER A 461 -24.30 -4.55 -27.36
N PRO A 462 -24.24 -4.20 -28.66
CA PRO A 462 -25.33 -3.56 -29.38
C PRO A 462 -26.64 -4.35 -29.34
N ASP A 463 -26.58 -5.68 -29.27
CA ASP A 463 -27.76 -6.56 -29.23
C ASP A 463 -28.56 -6.40 -27.92
N LEU A 464 -27.89 -5.91 -26.87
CA LEU A 464 -28.52 -5.58 -25.60
C LEU A 464 -28.98 -4.12 -25.55
N CYS A 465 -28.85 -3.34 -26.62
CA CYS A 465 -29.17 -1.92 -26.62
C CYS A 465 -30.44 -1.61 -27.40
N ASP A 466 -31.41 -0.99 -26.72
CA ASP A 466 -32.52 -0.29 -27.37
C ASP A 466 -32.22 1.22 -27.35
N ALA A 467 -32.11 1.82 -28.53
CA ALA A 467 -31.78 3.24 -28.69
C ALA A 467 -32.89 4.17 -28.18
N GLU A 468 -34.14 3.71 -28.15
CA GLU A 468 -35.28 4.50 -27.70
C GLU A 468 -35.54 4.33 -26.20
N ASP A 469 -35.01 3.27 -25.58
CA ASP A 469 -35.21 3.02 -24.17
C ASP A 469 -34.57 4.12 -23.31
N ASN A 470 -35.35 4.64 -22.37
CA ASN A 470 -34.98 5.67 -21.41
C ASN A 470 -35.27 5.25 -19.97
N ASN A 471 -35.78 4.04 -19.74
CA ASN A 471 -36.00 3.53 -18.40
C ASN A 471 -34.64 3.24 -17.76
N GLN A 472 -34.28 3.99 -16.71
CA GLN A 472 -33.00 3.82 -16.03
C GLN A 472 -32.78 2.40 -15.46
N ASN A 473 -33.85 1.64 -15.21
CA ASN A 473 -33.77 0.28 -14.67
C ASN A 473 -33.81 -0.81 -15.74
N SER A 474 -34.07 -0.45 -16.99
CA SER A 474 -34.05 -1.41 -18.09
C SER A 474 -32.62 -1.84 -18.41
N ILE A 475 -32.39 -3.13 -18.58
CA ILE A 475 -31.08 -3.63 -19.02
C ILE A 475 -30.74 -3.12 -20.43
N GLN A 476 -31.76 -2.81 -21.24
CA GLN A 476 -31.61 -2.32 -22.61
C GLN A 476 -31.23 -0.84 -22.72
N ASN A 477 -31.28 -0.08 -21.63
CA ASN A 477 -30.89 1.33 -21.60
C ASN A 477 -29.36 1.47 -21.58
N CYS A 478 -28.76 1.38 -22.77
CA CYS A 478 -27.33 1.53 -22.99
C CYS A 478 -26.80 2.96 -22.82
N LYS A 479 -27.68 3.97 -22.75
CA LYS A 479 -27.31 5.36 -22.42
C LYS A 479 -26.82 5.46 -20.97
N GLN A 480 -27.37 4.61 -20.10
CA GLN A 480 -26.98 4.45 -18.70
C GLN A 480 -25.93 3.34 -18.47
N LEU A 481 -25.41 2.75 -19.55
CA LEU A 481 -24.45 1.64 -19.49
C LEU A 481 -24.98 0.40 -18.76
N ASN A 482 -26.29 0.15 -18.80
CA ASN A 482 -26.91 -0.94 -18.04
C ASN A 482 -26.54 -2.33 -18.58
N GLY A 483 -26.33 -2.46 -19.88
CA GLY A 483 -25.90 -3.70 -20.53
C GLY A 483 -24.40 -4.01 -20.39
N ALA A 484 -23.60 -3.10 -19.83
CA ALA A 484 -22.17 -3.31 -19.66
C ALA A 484 -21.87 -4.32 -18.53
N PRO A 485 -20.79 -5.12 -18.64
CA PRO A 485 -20.31 -5.95 -17.54
C PRO A 485 -19.82 -5.08 -16.36
N ALA A 486 -19.88 -5.61 -15.14
CA ALA A 486 -19.39 -4.91 -13.94
C ALA A 486 -17.88 -4.68 -13.98
N TYR A 487 -17.14 -5.70 -14.39
CA TYR A 487 -15.70 -5.62 -14.56
C TYR A 487 -15.34 -5.05 -15.94
N PHE A 488 -14.43 -4.08 -15.95
CA PHE A 488 -13.86 -3.49 -17.15
C PHE A 488 -12.33 -3.56 -17.07
N ASP A 489 -11.73 -4.05 -18.15
CA ASP A 489 -10.29 -4.02 -18.40
C ASP A 489 -10.04 -3.29 -19.72
N GLY A 490 -9.41 -2.13 -19.61
CA GLY A 490 -8.95 -1.31 -20.73
C GLY A 490 -7.55 -1.67 -21.22
N GLY A 491 -6.84 -2.54 -20.50
CA GLY A 491 -5.48 -2.95 -20.78
C GLY A 491 -4.43 -1.87 -20.49
N LEU A 492 -3.21 -2.14 -20.95
CA LEU A 492 -2.09 -1.22 -20.87
C LEU A 492 -2.13 -0.22 -22.03
N VAL A 493 -2.15 1.07 -21.69
CA VAL A 493 -2.12 2.17 -22.65
C VAL A 493 -0.83 2.96 -22.45
N GLU A 494 0.00 3.00 -23.48
CA GLU A 494 1.22 3.81 -23.49
C GLU A 494 0.87 5.29 -23.61
N MET A 495 1.43 6.12 -22.73
CA MET A 495 1.24 7.57 -22.75
C MET A 495 2.14 8.19 -23.81
N LYS A 496 1.53 8.74 -24.87
CA LYS A 496 2.26 9.29 -26.03
C LYS A 496 2.11 10.80 -26.17
N THR A 497 0.94 11.32 -25.85
CA THR A 497 0.60 12.72 -26.14
C THR A 497 0.82 13.60 -24.92
N VAL A 498 1.84 14.46 -24.98
CA VAL A 498 2.10 15.47 -23.95
C VAL A 498 0.90 16.40 -23.81
N GLY A 499 0.52 16.71 -22.58
CA GLY A 499 -0.58 17.60 -22.28
C GLY A 499 -1.30 17.23 -20.99
N ARG A 500 -2.21 18.12 -20.58
CA ARG A 500 -3.14 17.85 -19.47
C ARG A 500 -4.45 17.37 -20.06
N HIS A 501 -4.79 16.11 -19.78
CA HIS A 501 -5.99 15.45 -20.27
C HIS A 501 -7.01 15.34 -19.15
N GLN A 502 -8.24 15.77 -19.40
CA GLN A 502 -9.32 15.72 -18.43
C GLN A 502 -10.27 14.60 -18.79
N VAL A 503 -10.67 13.79 -17.80
CA VAL A 503 -11.57 12.65 -18.02
C VAL A 503 -12.74 12.67 -17.06
N VAL A 504 -13.86 12.09 -17.49
CA VAL A 504 -15.10 11.96 -16.71
C VAL A 504 -15.71 10.57 -16.89
N SER A 505 -16.41 10.09 -15.86
CA SER A 505 -17.44 9.07 -16.01
C SER A 505 -18.79 9.75 -16.23
N THR A 506 -19.35 9.61 -17.43
CA THR A 506 -20.64 10.22 -17.78
C THR A 506 -21.80 9.61 -17.02
N ARG A 507 -21.65 8.36 -16.53
CA ARG A 507 -22.66 7.73 -15.68
C ARG A 507 -22.64 8.28 -14.25
N ASN A 508 -21.49 8.66 -13.71
CA ASN A 508 -21.34 8.94 -12.27
C ASN A 508 -21.14 10.42 -11.95
N ASN A 509 -22.06 11.29 -12.41
CA ASN A 509 -21.94 12.74 -12.23
C ASN A 509 -23.27 13.46 -11.86
N ASP A 510 -24.28 12.75 -11.35
CA ASP A 510 -25.62 13.28 -10.98
C ASP A 510 -25.75 13.66 -9.49
N PHE A 511 -24.65 14.04 -8.83
CA PHE A 511 -24.70 14.48 -7.44
C PHE A 511 -24.06 15.85 -7.35
N SER A 512 -24.79 16.85 -6.87
CA SER A 512 -24.35 18.25 -6.85
C SER A 512 -23.05 18.51 -6.08
N ASN A 513 -22.60 17.54 -5.26
CA ASN A 513 -21.32 17.57 -4.55
C ASN A 513 -20.31 16.49 -5.01
N ARG A 514 -20.57 15.73 -6.09
CA ARG A 514 -19.63 14.75 -6.63
C ARG A 514 -19.36 14.94 -8.09
N SER A 515 -18.10 14.75 -8.43
CA SER A 515 -17.66 14.72 -9.80
C SER A 515 -16.65 13.60 -9.97
N HIS A 516 -17.06 12.52 -10.62
CA HIS A 516 -16.16 11.41 -10.97
C HIS A 516 -15.32 11.83 -12.18
N LYS A 517 -14.34 12.70 -11.90
CA LYS A 517 -13.48 13.37 -12.87
C LYS A 517 -12.04 13.42 -12.40
N ALA A 518 -11.12 13.34 -13.34
CA ALA A 518 -9.69 13.36 -13.07
C ALA A 518 -8.89 14.15 -14.12
N SER A 519 -7.72 14.62 -13.70
CA SER A 519 -6.67 15.18 -14.54
C SER A 519 -5.51 14.19 -14.68
N ILE A 520 -5.18 13.79 -15.90
CA ILE A 520 -3.96 13.04 -16.22
C ILE A 520 -3.03 13.95 -17.02
N THR A 521 -1.89 14.29 -16.43
CA THR A 521 -0.87 15.14 -17.06
C THR A 521 0.24 14.28 -17.60
N VAL A 522 0.42 14.28 -18.92
CA VAL A 522 1.53 13.62 -19.61
C VAL A 522 2.60 14.66 -19.87
N VAL A 523 3.79 14.48 -19.29
CA VAL A 523 4.94 15.36 -19.47
C VAL A 523 5.98 14.73 -20.41
N PRO A 524 6.86 15.52 -21.06
CA PRO A 524 7.98 14.96 -21.80
C PRO A 524 8.83 14.06 -20.91
N ARG A 525 9.36 12.97 -21.46
CA ARG A 525 10.28 12.08 -20.73
C ARG A 525 11.50 12.87 -20.28
N SER A 526 11.66 13.01 -18.96
CA SER A 526 12.89 13.54 -18.38
C SER A 526 13.88 12.40 -18.18
N TRP A 527 15.15 12.65 -18.49
CA TRP A 527 16.22 11.67 -18.35
C TRP A 527 16.70 11.69 -16.89
N SER A 528 16.88 10.52 -16.30
CA SER A 528 17.51 10.41 -14.98
C SER A 528 18.98 10.86 -15.07
N TRP A 529 19.52 11.38 -13.96
CA TRP A 529 20.93 11.77 -13.89
C TRP A 529 21.89 10.59 -14.23
N GLN A 530 21.49 9.36 -13.92
CA GLN A 530 22.24 8.15 -14.27
C GLN A 530 22.28 7.91 -15.78
N GLU A 531 21.14 8.02 -16.47
CA GLU A 531 21.07 7.92 -17.93
C GLU A 531 21.89 9.01 -18.60
N VAL A 532 21.82 10.25 -18.09
CA VAL A 532 22.63 11.38 -18.58
C VAL A 532 24.13 11.08 -18.40
N LEU A 533 24.55 10.58 -17.23
CA LEU A 533 25.95 10.22 -16.97
C LEU A 533 26.44 9.12 -17.90
N LEU A 534 25.63 8.08 -18.14
CA LEU A 534 25.98 7.00 -19.06
C LEU A 534 26.12 7.51 -20.50
N LEU A 535 25.24 8.41 -20.93
CA LEU A 535 25.32 9.06 -22.23
C LEU A 535 26.59 9.89 -22.37
N VAL A 536 26.92 10.70 -21.36
CA VAL A 536 28.13 11.52 -21.34
C VAL A 536 29.38 10.65 -21.34
N ALA A 537 29.42 9.59 -20.54
CA ALA A 537 30.53 8.64 -20.53
C ALA A 537 30.71 7.94 -21.89
N GLY A 538 29.60 7.51 -22.51
CA GLY A 538 29.61 6.93 -23.85
C GLY A 538 30.12 7.90 -24.91
N LEU A 539 29.70 9.16 -24.87
CA LEU A 539 30.18 10.21 -25.77
C LEU A 539 31.67 10.51 -25.58
N VAL A 540 32.16 10.53 -24.33
CA VAL A 540 33.58 10.73 -24.03
C VAL A 540 34.42 9.57 -24.57
N LEU A 541 33.98 8.32 -24.39
CA LEU A 541 34.66 7.15 -24.94
C LEU A 541 34.68 7.17 -26.47
N LEU A 542 33.58 7.56 -27.11
CA LEU A 542 33.51 7.69 -28.57
C LEU A 542 34.48 8.78 -29.07
N LEU A 543 34.54 9.93 -28.41
CA LEU A 543 35.51 10.99 -28.73
C LEU A 543 36.96 10.53 -28.53
N GLY A 544 37.22 9.77 -27.46
CA GLY A 544 38.52 9.13 -27.22
C GLY A 544 38.91 8.16 -28.34
N LEU A 545 37.97 7.34 -28.80
CA LEU A 545 38.20 6.43 -29.92
C LEU A 545 38.45 7.17 -31.24
N LEU A 546 37.65 8.19 -31.55
CA LEU A 546 37.81 9.00 -32.76
C LEU A 546 39.14 9.76 -32.78
N THR A 547 39.56 10.31 -31.64
CA THR A 547 40.87 10.97 -31.51
C THR A 547 42.02 9.98 -31.65
N TYR A 548 41.93 8.79 -31.05
CA TYR A 548 42.89 7.72 -31.24
C TYR A 548 43.00 7.30 -32.71
N LEU A 549 41.88 7.05 -33.39
CA LEU A 549 41.85 6.68 -34.80
C LEU A 549 42.44 7.78 -35.70
N ALA A 550 42.15 9.05 -35.41
CA ALA A 550 42.73 10.18 -36.13
C ALA A 550 44.26 10.28 -35.93
N LEU A 551 44.75 10.06 -34.70
CA LEU A 551 46.18 10.03 -34.40
C LEU A 551 46.87 8.84 -35.07
N ALA A 552 46.25 7.66 -35.06
CA ALA A 552 46.76 6.46 -35.75
C ALA A 552 46.84 6.67 -37.27
N ALA A 553 45.81 7.25 -37.89
CA ALA A 553 45.82 7.61 -39.31
C ALA A 553 46.91 8.65 -39.63
N ARG A 554 47.12 9.64 -38.75
CA ARG A 554 48.19 10.64 -38.88
C ARG A 554 49.59 10.04 -38.72
N ALA A 555 49.76 9.04 -37.85
CA ALA A 555 51.01 8.30 -37.70
C ALA A 555 51.32 7.46 -38.94
N LEU A 556 50.31 6.76 -39.49
CA LEU A 556 50.44 5.97 -40.73
C LEU A 556 50.81 6.83 -41.94
N THR A 557 50.22 8.03 -42.05
CA THR A 557 50.58 8.99 -43.13
C THR A 557 51.97 9.59 -42.97
N ARG A 558 52.45 9.81 -41.73
CA ARG A 558 53.85 10.21 -41.48
C ARG A 558 54.86 9.12 -41.79
N LEU A 559 54.56 7.86 -41.46
CA LEU A 559 55.41 6.71 -41.82
C LEU A 559 55.57 6.60 -43.35
N LYS A 560 54.49 6.83 -44.09
CA LYS A 560 54.51 6.85 -45.57
C LYS A 560 55.37 8.00 -46.14
N GLN A 561 55.47 9.13 -45.45
CA GLN A 561 56.38 10.24 -45.80
C GLN A 561 57.85 9.96 -45.44
N GLN A 562 58.13 9.16 -44.41
CA GLN A 562 59.49 8.78 -44.05
C GLN A 562 60.08 7.73 -45.00
N GLU A 563 59.27 6.81 -45.54
CA GLU A 563 59.72 5.88 -46.60
C GLU A 563 60.08 6.59 -47.91
N THR A 564 59.58 7.80 -48.15
CA THR A 564 59.92 8.59 -49.36
C THR A 564 61.27 9.33 -49.26
N PHE A 565 61.89 9.41 -48.08
CA PHE A 565 63.14 10.17 -47.86
C PHE A 565 64.42 9.29 -47.77
N VAL A 566 64.31 7.97 -47.95
CA VAL A 566 65.46 7.04 -47.92
C VAL A 566 65.70 6.42 -49.30
N PHE A 567 65.69 7.20 -50.37
CA PHE A 567 66.26 6.78 -51.66
C PHE A 567 66.62 8.02 -52.48
N LEU A 568 67.91 8.40 -52.51
CA LEU A 568 68.70 8.68 -53.73
C LEU A 568 70.15 9.10 -53.39
N PRO A 569 71.13 8.76 -54.26
CA PRO A 569 72.54 8.61 -53.92
C PRO A 569 73.41 9.84 -54.22
N SER A 570 74.61 9.74 -53.64
CA SER A 570 75.84 10.50 -53.86
C SER A 570 76.19 10.87 -55.30
N SER A 571 76.51 12.15 -55.55
CA SER A 571 77.61 12.57 -56.44
C SER A 571 78.13 13.99 -56.10
N LEU A 572 79.40 14.02 -55.68
CA LEU A 572 80.50 14.97 -55.97
C LEU A 572 80.22 16.42 -56.46
N ASN A 573 80.67 17.40 -55.66
CA ASN A 573 81.75 18.37 -55.96
C ASN A 573 81.73 19.48 -54.88
N ALA A 574 82.72 19.58 -53.98
CA ALA A 574 84.01 20.26 -54.14
C ALA A 574 84.00 21.74 -53.67
N PHE A 575 84.85 22.02 -52.67
CA PHE A 575 85.51 23.28 -52.30
C PHE A 575 84.85 24.35 -51.37
N SER A 576 85.41 24.37 -50.15
CA SER A 576 86.03 25.52 -49.45
C SER A 576 85.32 26.17 -48.24
N ALA A 577 85.82 25.78 -47.06
CA ALA A 577 86.24 26.54 -45.87
C ALA A 577 85.63 27.93 -45.52
N SER A 578 85.05 28.02 -44.31
CA SER A 578 85.50 28.85 -43.15
C SER A 578 84.44 28.75 -42.03
N ALA A 579 84.71 28.09 -40.90
CA ALA A 579 85.28 28.63 -39.66
C ALA A 579 84.27 29.41 -38.77
N GLU A 580 84.19 28.95 -37.50
CA GLU A 580 83.72 29.66 -36.28
C GLU A 580 82.21 29.96 -36.13
N SER A 581 81.59 29.92 -34.96
CA SER A 581 81.91 29.49 -33.59
C SER A 581 80.60 29.61 -32.77
N GLN A 582 80.49 28.87 -31.65
CA GLN A 582 79.78 29.27 -30.41
C GLN A 582 78.26 29.51 -30.44
N GLN A 583 77.48 29.40 -29.36
CA GLN A 583 77.52 28.80 -28.01
C GLN A 583 76.11 29.07 -27.45
N LYS A 584 75.60 28.17 -26.59
CA LYS A 584 74.67 28.45 -25.46
C LYS A 584 73.28 29.04 -25.83
N GLY A 585 72.24 28.91 -25.03
CA GLY A 585 72.06 28.41 -23.67
C GLY A 585 70.59 28.56 -23.32
N GLY A 586 70.11 27.78 -22.36
CA GLY A 586 69.32 28.33 -21.24
C GLY A 586 67.88 27.83 -21.36
N ARG A 587 67.44 26.84 -20.59
CA ARG A 587 67.27 26.76 -19.13
C ARG A 587 66.24 27.76 -18.62
N ASP A 588 65.41 27.20 -17.74
CA ASP A 588 64.61 27.83 -16.71
C ASP A 588 63.26 28.42 -17.13
N ASP A 589 62.22 28.40 -16.30
CA ASP A 589 61.84 27.68 -15.08
C ASP A 589 60.48 28.33 -14.69
N LEU A 590 59.83 27.78 -13.67
CA LEU A 590 58.90 28.44 -12.75
C LEU A 590 57.40 28.50 -13.06
N ARG A 591 56.67 27.80 -12.17
CA ARG A 591 55.62 28.29 -11.24
C ARG A 591 54.50 29.13 -11.88
N GLY A 592 53.22 28.82 -11.70
CA GLY A 592 52.54 28.25 -10.53
C GLY A 592 51.28 29.10 -10.28
N VAL A 593 50.51 28.68 -9.27
CA VAL A 593 49.46 29.44 -8.55
C VAL A 593 48.00 29.22 -9.03
N VAL A 594 47.28 28.57 -8.10
CA VAL A 594 45.82 28.50 -7.82
C VAL A 594 44.97 27.58 -8.70
#